data_AF-A0A0B3AAH1-F1
#
_entry.id   AF-A0A0B3AAH1-F1
#
_cell.length_a   1.000
_cell.length_b   1.000
_cell.length_c   1.000
_cell.angle_alpha   90.00
_cell.angle_beta   90.00
_cell.angle_gamma   90.00
#
_symmetry.space_group_name_H-M   'P 1'
#
loop_
_entity.id
_entity.type
_entity.pdbx_description
1 polymer ?
#
loop_
_entity_poly.entity_id
_entity_poly.type
_entity_poly.pdbx_seq_one_letter_code
_entity_poly.pdbx_strand_id
1 'polypeptide(L)' 'MSKNPVYIKIFAEIGKNDAALAGGKGASLGEMTQVGIPVPPGFVVLSSAFPILAL' A
#
# COMPACT_ATOMS: atom_id res chain seq x y z
N MET A 1 -15.56 12.42 13.74
CA MET A 1 -15.71 11.80 12.41
C MET A 1 -15.07 10.42 12.46
N SER A 2 -15.86 9.33 12.35
CA SER A 2 -15.27 8.01 12.20
C SER A 2 -14.72 7.90 10.77
N LYS A 3 -13.39 7.87 10.61
CA LYS A 3 -12.78 7.55 9.32
C LYS A 3 -13.02 6.07 9.08
N ASN A 4 -13.69 5.72 7.98
CA ASN A 4 -13.72 4.33 7.54
C ASN A 4 -12.27 3.88 7.28
N PRO A 5 -11.86 2.75 7.86
CA PRO A 5 -10.50 2.26 7.67
C PRO A 5 -10.27 1.91 6.20
N VAL A 6 -9.15 2.39 5.66
CA VAL A 6 -8.68 2.04 4.32
C VAL A 6 -7.86 0.77 4.45
N TYR A 7 -8.23 -0.25 3.65
CA TYR A 7 -7.57 -1.56 3.65
C TYR A 7 -6.85 -1.87 2.35
N ILE A 8 -7.08 -1.07 1.30
CA ILE A 8 -6.42 -1.23 0.00
C ILE A 8 -5.93 0.12 -0.51
N LYS A 9 -4.84 0.11 -1.27
CA LYS A 9 -4.39 1.23 -2.11
C LYS A 9 -3.91 0.70 -3.45
N ILE A 10 -4.23 1.42 -4.53
CA ILE A 10 -3.65 1.10 -5.86
C ILE A 10 -2.20 1.56 -5.92
N PHE A 11 -1.38 0.98 -6.79
CA PHE A 11 0.05 1.35 -6.87
C PHE A 11 0.28 2.85 -7.11
N ALA A 12 -0.60 3.51 -7.86
CA ALA A 12 -0.52 4.96 -8.10
C ALA A 12 -0.62 5.81 -6.81
N GLU A 13 -1.19 5.26 -5.73
CA GLU A 13 -1.41 5.92 -4.44
C GLU A 13 -0.36 5.56 -3.38
N ILE A 14 0.67 4.80 -3.75
CA ILE A 14 1.71 4.29 -2.85
C ILE A 14 3.06 4.88 -3.24
N GLY A 15 3.76 5.49 -2.29
CA GLY A 15 5.14 5.91 -2.44
C GLY A 15 6.07 5.27 -1.41
N LYS A 16 7.36 5.66 -1.45
CA LYS A 16 8.40 5.16 -0.52
C LYS A 16 8.06 5.32 0.97
N ASN A 17 7.25 6.33 1.31
CA ASN A 17 6.85 6.63 2.68
C ASN A 17 5.74 5.69 3.20
N ASP A 18 5.07 4.95 2.31
CA ASP A 18 3.99 4.02 2.67
C ASP A 18 4.51 2.63 3.08
N ALA A 19 5.83 2.42 3.19
CA ALA A 19 6.40 1.10 3.49
C ALA A 19 5.86 0.46 4.79
N ALA A 20 5.52 1.25 5.81
CA ALA A 20 4.90 0.76 7.04
C ALA A 20 3.48 0.21 6.83
N LEU A 21 2.76 0.72 5.81
CA LEU A 21 1.39 0.34 5.49
C LEU A 21 1.31 -0.69 4.35
N ALA A 22 2.08 -0.51 3.29
CA ALA A 22 2.08 -1.34 2.09
C ALA A 22 3.16 -2.44 2.09
N GLY A 23 4.04 -2.44 3.10
CA GLY A 23 5.26 -3.25 3.11
C GLY A 23 6.30 -2.79 2.08
N GLY A 24 7.52 -3.33 2.16
CA GLY A 24 8.62 -2.93 1.29
C GLY A 24 8.35 -3.20 -0.21
N LYS A 25 7.73 -4.35 -0.54
CA LYS A 25 7.39 -4.69 -1.93
C LYS A 25 6.30 -3.79 -2.51
N GLY A 26 5.25 -3.52 -1.73
CA GLY A 26 4.17 -2.63 -2.14
C GLY A 26 4.69 -1.21 -2.40
N ALA A 27 5.54 -0.70 -1.50
CA ALA A 27 6.21 0.59 -1.67
C ALA A 27 7.09 0.63 -2.93
N SER A 28 7.88 -0.41 -3.21
CA SER A 28 8.68 -0.50 -4.44
C SER A 28 7.83 -0.50 -5.71
N LEU A 29 6.72 -1.24 -5.75
CA LEU A 29 5.82 -1.27 -6.92
C LEU A 29 5.11 0.08 -7.12
N GLY A 30 4.76 0.77 -6.03
CA GLY A 30 4.23 2.12 -6.07
C GLY A 30 5.22 3.12 -6.66
N GLU A 31 6.46 3.13 -6.18
CA GLU A 31 7.53 3.98 -6.74
C GLU A 31 7.77 3.69 -8.22
N MET A 32 7.87 2.42 -8.63
CA MET A 32 8.01 2.04 -10.04
C MET A 32 6.85 2.58 -10.90
N THR A 33 5.62 2.47 -10.38
CA THR A 33 4.42 3.00 -11.06
C THR A 33 4.48 4.52 -11.20
N GLN A 34 4.88 5.24 -10.16
CA GLN A 34 4.95 6.70 -10.16
C GLN A 34 6.03 7.26 -11.09
N VAL A 35 7.16 6.55 -11.25
CA VAL A 35 8.23 6.95 -12.18
C VAL A 35 8.00 6.49 -13.62
N GLY A 36 6.85 5.87 -13.91
CA GLY A 36 6.44 5.48 -15.26
C GLY A 36 7.05 4.17 -15.76
N ILE A 37 7.59 3.32 -14.88
CA ILE A 37 7.95 1.94 -15.25
C ILE A 37 6.64 1.18 -15.53
N PRO A 38 6.59 0.35 -16.60
CA PRO A 38 5.41 -0.43 -16.94
C PRO A 38 5.18 -1.54 -15.89
N VAL A 39 4.48 -1.19 -14.81
CA VAL A 39 3.97 -2.12 -13.80
C VAL A 39 2.55 -2.50 -14.20
N PRO A 40 2.21 -3.81 -14.24
CA PRO A 40 0.82 -4.23 -14.45
C PRO A 40 -0.12 -3.60 -13.40
N PRO A 41 -1.36 -3.24 -13.75
CA PRO A 41 -2.31 -2.68 -12.80
C PRO A 41 -2.47 -3.57 -11.57
N GLY A 42 -2.47 -2.98 -10.38
CA GLY A 42 -2.56 -3.72 -9.13
C GLY A 42 -2.76 -2.83 -7.92
N PHE A 43 -2.93 -3.49 -6.77
CA PHE A 43 -3.15 -2.86 -5.48
C PHE A 43 -2.45 -3.65 -4.37
N VAL A 44 -2.32 -3.03 -3.21
CA VAL A 44 -1.78 -3.63 -1.99
C VAL A 44 -2.88 -3.71 -0.95
N VAL A 45 -3.04 -4.88 -0.32
CA VAL A 45 -3.78 -5.00 0.93
C VAL A 45 -2.89 -4.47 2.05
N LEU A 46 -3.34 -3.43 2.73
CA LEU A 46 -2.55 -2.72 3.74
C LEU A 46 -2.40 -3.54 5.01
N SER A 47 -1.31 -3.31 5.75
CA SER A 47 -1.09 -3.90 7.07
C SER A 47 -2.20 -3.54 8.07
N SER A 48 -2.89 -2.42 7.88
CA SER A 48 -4.10 -2.04 8.65
C SER A 48 -5.25 -3.04 8.53
N ALA A 49 -5.28 -3.87 7.48
CA ALA A 49 -6.26 -4.94 7.31
C ALA A 49 -5.98 -6.16 8.20
N PHE A 50 -4.76 -6.28 8.71
CA PHE A 50 -4.30 -7.37 9.57
C PHE A 50 -3.94 -6.80 10.95
N PRO A 51 -4.95 -6.52 11.81
CA PRO A 51 -4.67 -6.13 13.18
C PRO A 51 -3.84 -7.23 13.85
N ILE A 52 -2.79 -6.83 14.58
CA ILE A 52 -2.04 -7.74 15.43
C ILE A 52 -3.04 -8.41 16.37
N LEU A 53 -3.08 -9.74 16.33
CA LEU A 53 -3.79 -10.53 17.33
C LEU A 53 -3.00 -10.41 18.62
N ALA A 54 -3.36 -9.44 19.46
CA ALA A 54 -2.88 -9.39 20.83
C ALA A 54 -3.56 -10.55 21.57
N LEU A 55 -2.85 -11.67 21.68
CA LEU A 55 -3.14 -12.74 22.64
C LEU A 55 -2.86 -12.26 24.06
#